data_AF-A0A3Q9QUC2-F1
#
_entry.id   AF-A0A3Q9QUC2-F1
#
_cell.length_a   1.000
_cell.length_b   1.000
_cell.length_c   1.000
_cell.angle_alpha   90.00
_cell.angle_beta   90.00
_cell.angle_gamma   90.00
#
_symmetry.space_group_name_H-M   'P 1'
#
loop_
_entity.id
_entity.type
_entity.pdbx_description
1 polymer ?
#
loop_
_entity_poly.entity_id
_entity_poly.type
_entity_poly.pdbx_seq_one_letter_code
_entity_poly.pdbx_strand_id
1 'polypeptide(L)'
;MKLKVFFLALGIVLSSAGVAAAQPTVPDTNRDHHHHHKDWHAKMLKREQLLLSWVDQYTPEKKAEWTRAIAEKKELRKQWMSPENAQKREQWKKEKMGKMQELKKQLEEGKITKEQFMKEVHGGKNMAHWKSFRDLKTAVDNKDDKQAREILNRLLVHYKAHNAKMKKMLAE
;
A
#
# COMPACT_ATOMS: atom_id res chain seq x y z
N MET A 1 51.10 27.83 44.79
CA MET A 1 50.73 28.24 46.16
C MET A 1 49.26 28.68 46.12
N LYS A 2 48.28 28.13 46.83
CA LYS A 2 48.25 27.67 48.22
C LYS A 2 47.33 26.45 48.36
N LEU A 3 47.86 25.42 49.00
CA LEU A 3 47.14 24.29 49.59
C LEU A 3 46.27 24.80 50.75
N LYS A 4 45.05 24.27 50.89
CA LYS A 4 44.44 23.99 52.20
C LYS A 4 43.73 22.64 52.13
N VAL A 5 44.40 21.65 52.70
CA VAL A 5 43.92 20.32 53.09
C VAL A 5 43.43 20.42 54.54
N PHE A 6 42.35 19.70 54.90
CA PHE A 6 42.11 18.96 56.17
C PHE A 6 40.62 18.51 56.15
N PHE A 7 40.24 17.26 55.83
CA PHE A 7 40.35 15.94 56.49
C PHE A 7 39.26 15.61 57.54
N LEU A 8 38.57 14.46 57.28
CA LEU A 8 37.99 13.46 58.21
C LEU A 8 36.74 13.87 59.04
N ALA A 9 35.70 13.03 59.24
CA ALA A 9 35.67 11.57 59.33
C ALA A 9 34.25 10.95 59.14
N LEU A 10 34.24 9.64 58.87
CA LEU A 10 33.32 8.57 59.37
C LEU A 10 31.80 8.83 59.33
N GLY A 11 30.94 8.05 58.67
CA GLY A 11 30.93 6.61 58.40
C GLY A 11 29.69 5.98 59.06
N ILE A 12 28.64 5.67 58.28
CA ILE A 12 27.65 4.64 58.63
C ILE A 12 27.34 3.84 57.36
N VAL A 13 27.80 2.59 57.38
CA VAL A 13 27.34 1.50 56.53
C VAL A 13 25.98 1.06 57.05
N LEU A 14 24.97 1.06 56.20
CA LEU A 14 23.80 0.20 56.37
C LEU A 14 23.48 -0.46 55.04
N SER A 15 23.87 -1.72 54.98
CA SER A 15 23.50 -2.72 54.00
C SER A 15 21.99 -2.92 53.98
N SER A 16 21.39 -2.96 52.80
CA SER A 16 20.16 -3.72 52.60
C SER A 16 20.02 -4.19 51.15
N ALA A 17 20.05 -5.52 51.03
CA ALA A 17 19.30 -6.38 50.13
C ALA A 17 19.35 -6.11 48.61
N GLY A 18 19.86 -7.12 47.90
CA GLY A 18 19.92 -7.15 46.45
C GLY A 18 18.56 -6.94 45.79
N VAL A 19 18.57 -6.06 44.79
CA VAL A 19 17.51 -6.02 43.79
C VAL A 19 17.87 -7.04 42.72
N ALA A 20 16.99 -8.01 42.59
CA ALA A 20 17.01 -9.07 41.60
C ALA A 20 17.20 -8.52 40.17
N ALA A 21 17.87 -9.33 39.36
CA ALA A 21 18.01 -9.15 37.92
C ALA A 21 16.63 -8.98 37.27
N ALA A 22 16.29 -7.76 36.87
CA ALA A 22 15.24 -7.51 35.89
C ALA A 22 15.87 -7.67 34.50
N GLN A 23 15.64 -8.82 33.87
CA GLN A 23 15.90 -8.94 32.43
C GLN A 23 15.08 -7.88 31.70
N PRO A 24 15.60 -7.24 30.65
CA PRO A 24 14.75 -6.48 29.74
C PRO A 24 13.84 -7.50 29.05
N THR A 25 12.59 -7.57 29.50
CA THR A 25 11.52 -8.17 28.72
C THR A 25 11.53 -7.46 27.37
N VAL A 26 11.91 -8.19 26.33
CA VAL A 26 11.70 -7.78 24.94
C VAL A 26 10.23 -7.33 24.86
N PRO A 27 9.93 -6.08 24.48
CA PRO A 27 8.54 -5.67 24.35
C PRO A 27 7.91 -6.60 23.32
N ASP A 28 6.87 -7.32 23.74
CA ASP A 28 6.04 -8.13 22.88
C ASP A 28 5.52 -7.22 21.75
N THR A 29 6.14 -7.32 20.58
CA THR A 29 5.66 -6.64 19.37
C THR A 29 4.50 -7.41 18.76
N ASN A 30 3.54 -7.84 19.59
CA ASN A 30 2.16 -8.04 19.17
C ASN A 30 1.60 -6.69 18.76
N ARG A 31 2.02 -6.26 17.57
CA ARG A 31 1.44 -5.17 16.83
C ARG A 31 0.00 -5.54 16.60
N ASP A 32 -0.88 -4.88 17.34
CA ASP A 32 -2.30 -4.74 17.07
C ASP A 32 -2.53 -4.41 15.59
N HIS A 33 -2.70 -5.44 14.76
CA HIS A 33 -2.98 -5.29 13.32
C HIS A 33 -4.44 -4.88 13.06
N HIS A 34 -5.21 -4.54 14.09
CA HIS A 34 -6.68 -4.44 14.03
C HIS A 34 -7.25 -3.04 13.71
N HIS A 35 -6.45 -1.98 13.56
CA HIS A 35 -6.98 -0.61 13.41
C HIS A 35 -6.84 0.09 12.03
N HIS A 36 -6.25 -0.54 11.01
CA HIS A 36 -5.91 0.18 9.76
C HIS A 36 -7.02 0.38 8.72
N HIS A 37 -8.21 -0.19 8.89
CA HIS A 37 -9.24 -0.17 7.82
C HIS A 37 -9.93 1.20 7.66
N LYS A 38 -10.20 1.94 8.75
CA LYS A 38 -10.87 3.26 8.67
C LYS A 38 -9.98 4.30 7.99
N ASP A 39 -8.70 4.31 8.32
CA ASP A 39 -7.71 5.19 7.68
C ASP A 39 -7.54 4.90 6.19
N TRP A 40 -7.74 3.65 5.77
CA TRP A 40 -7.61 3.27 4.37
C TRP A 40 -8.66 3.95 3.49
N HIS A 41 -9.93 3.99 3.93
CA HIS A 41 -10.99 4.64 3.14
C HIS A 41 -10.74 6.15 3.02
N ALA A 42 -10.42 6.80 4.14
CA ALA A 42 -10.06 8.21 4.17
C ALA A 42 -8.85 8.52 3.26
N LYS A 43 -7.80 7.68 3.30
CA LYS A 43 -6.63 7.79 2.43
C LYS A 43 -6.96 7.64 0.95
N MET A 44 -7.87 6.72 0.61
CA MET A 44 -8.31 6.54 -0.78
C MET A 44 -9.13 7.73 -1.28
N LEU A 45 -10.01 8.27 -0.44
CA LEU A 45 -10.78 9.47 -0.77
C LEU A 45 -9.86 10.67 -0.99
N LYS A 46 -8.89 10.89 -0.09
CA LYS A 46 -7.89 11.95 -0.23
C LYS A 46 -7.07 11.82 -1.52
N ARG A 47 -6.66 10.60 -1.87
CA ARG A 47 -5.94 10.34 -3.14
C ARG A 47 -6.79 10.67 -4.36
N GLU A 48 -8.08 10.36 -4.32
CA GLU A 48 -8.99 10.66 -5.42
C GLU A 48 -9.22 12.16 -5.58
N GLN A 49 -9.42 12.88 -4.48
CA GLN A 49 -9.53 14.35 -4.51
C GLN A 49 -8.27 15.00 -5.08
N LEU A 50 -7.09 14.56 -4.65
CA LEU A 50 -5.82 15.03 -5.23
C LEU A 50 -5.73 14.74 -6.72
N LEU A 51 -6.09 13.52 -7.14
CA LEU A 51 -6.09 13.15 -8.54
C LEU A 51 -7.00 14.07 -9.36
N LEU A 52 -8.22 14.33 -8.90
CA LEU A 52 -9.14 15.24 -9.59
C LEU A 52 -8.62 16.68 -9.62
N SER A 53 -7.99 17.16 -8.54
CA SER A 53 -7.38 18.49 -8.54
C SER A 53 -6.25 18.61 -9.58
N TRP A 54 -5.45 17.56 -9.76
CA TRP A 54 -4.41 17.53 -10.79
C TRP A 54 -4.99 17.37 -12.18
N VAL A 55 -6.09 16.65 -12.35
CA VAL A 55 -6.82 16.58 -13.62
C VAL A 55 -7.31 17.97 -14.03
N ASP A 56 -7.89 18.72 -13.10
CA ASP A 56 -8.36 20.08 -13.35
C ASP A 56 -7.24 21.02 -13.78
N GLN A 57 -6.05 20.85 -13.18
CA GLN A 57 -4.90 21.68 -13.46
C GLN A 57 -4.20 21.32 -14.78
N TYR A 58 -3.93 20.04 -15.03
CA TYR A 58 -3.02 19.60 -16.10
C TYR A 58 -3.72 19.00 -17.32
N THR A 59 -4.94 18.46 -17.17
CA THR A 59 -5.74 17.86 -18.23
C THR A 59 -7.23 18.24 -18.12
N PRO A 60 -7.58 19.54 -18.02
CA PRO A 60 -8.97 19.97 -17.84
C PRO A 60 -9.88 19.49 -18.97
N GLU A 61 -9.35 19.35 -20.18
CA GLU A 61 -10.06 18.86 -21.35
C GLU A 61 -10.55 17.41 -21.21
N LYS A 62 -9.94 16.62 -20.31
CA LYS A 62 -10.33 15.23 -20.01
C LYS A 62 -11.02 15.06 -18.67
N LYS A 63 -11.36 16.14 -17.98
CA LYS A 63 -12.01 16.10 -16.67
C LYS A 63 -13.29 15.26 -16.68
N ALA A 64 -14.13 15.42 -17.69
CA ALA A 64 -15.38 14.67 -17.81
C ALA A 64 -15.14 13.15 -17.94
N GLU A 65 -14.14 12.76 -18.74
CA GLU A 65 -13.76 11.36 -18.91
C GLU A 65 -13.21 10.75 -17.62
N TRP A 66 -12.37 11.51 -16.90
CA TRP A 66 -11.81 11.12 -15.62
C TRP A 66 -12.89 10.89 -14.56
N THR A 67 -13.80 11.85 -14.39
CA THR A 67 -14.91 11.74 -13.44
C THR A 67 -15.77 10.52 -13.76
N ARG A 68 -16.08 10.28 -15.03
CA ARG A 68 -16.84 9.09 -15.46
C ARG A 68 -16.10 7.79 -15.14
N ALA A 69 -14.81 7.70 -15.46
CA ALA A 69 -14.02 6.49 -15.22
C ALA A 69 -13.87 6.17 -13.72
N ILE A 70 -13.73 7.20 -12.88
CA ILE A 70 -13.66 7.04 -11.42
C ILE A 70 -15.02 6.60 -10.86
N ALA A 71 -16.11 7.25 -11.25
CA ALA A 71 -17.46 6.92 -10.80
C ALA A 71 -17.83 5.47 -11.17
N GLU A 72 -17.57 5.08 -12.42
CA GLU A 72 -17.80 3.73 -12.90
C GLU A 72 -16.97 2.70 -12.11
N LYS A 73 -15.70 3.00 -11.81
CA LYS A 73 -14.85 2.10 -11.00
C LYS A 73 -15.44 1.87 -9.61
N LYS A 74 -16.00 2.92 -8.98
CA LYS A 74 -16.65 2.81 -7.67
C LYS A 74 -17.88 1.93 -7.74
N GLU A 75 -18.72 2.13 -8.75
CA GLU A 75 -19.95 1.36 -8.93
C GLU A 75 -19.64 -0.12 -9.21
N LEU A 76 -18.70 -0.41 -10.11
CA LEU A 76 -18.25 -1.79 -10.37
C LEU A 76 -17.68 -2.44 -9.12
N ARG A 77 -16.95 -1.71 -8.29
CA ARG A 77 -16.45 -2.24 -7.02
C ARG A 77 -17.61 -2.51 -6.05
N LYS A 78 -18.60 -1.63 -5.97
CA LYS A 78 -19.78 -1.81 -5.11
C LYS A 78 -20.54 -3.07 -5.53
N GLN A 79 -20.80 -3.25 -6.82
CA GLN A 79 -21.42 -4.46 -7.37
C GLN A 79 -20.58 -5.70 -7.08
N TRP A 80 -19.26 -5.65 -7.34
CA TRP A 80 -18.38 -6.77 -7.05
C TRP A 80 -18.39 -7.16 -5.58
N MET A 81 -18.52 -6.21 -4.66
CA MET A 81 -18.55 -6.44 -3.22
C MET A 81 -19.94 -6.78 -2.66
N SER A 82 -20.99 -6.76 -3.48
CA SER A 82 -22.36 -7.00 -3.04
C SER A 82 -22.59 -8.46 -2.63
N PRO A 83 -23.60 -8.77 -1.79
CA PRO A 83 -23.90 -10.14 -1.39
C PRO A 83 -24.16 -11.08 -2.58
N GLU A 84 -24.81 -10.58 -3.64
CA GLU A 84 -25.16 -11.35 -4.84
C GLU A 84 -23.93 -11.91 -5.56
N ASN A 85 -22.80 -11.19 -5.49
CA ASN A 85 -21.54 -11.62 -6.11
C ASN A 85 -20.62 -12.39 -5.15
N ALA A 86 -21.05 -12.71 -3.91
CA ALA A 86 -20.19 -13.33 -2.90
C ALA A 86 -19.62 -14.68 -3.35
N GLN A 87 -20.42 -15.52 -4.00
CA GLN A 87 -19.97 -16.81 -4.51
C GLN A 87 -18.95 -16.66 -5.64
N LYS A 88 -19.21 -15.75 -6.60
CA LYS A 88 -18.27 -15.44 -7.69
C LYS A 88 -16.93 -14.94 -7.14
N ARG A 89 -16.97 -14.05 -6.13
CA ARG A 89 -15.75 -13.58 -5.43
C ARG A 89 -14.95 -14.72 -4.81
N GLU A 90 -15.61 -15.66 -4.15
CA GLU A 90 -14.95 -16.78 -3.48
C GLU A 90 -14.36 -17.77 -4.49
N GLN A 91 -15.06 -18.07 -5.58
CA GLN A 91 -14.53 -18.88 -6.68
C GLN A 91 -13.31 -18.23 -7.31
N TRP A 92 -13.40 -16.94 -7.65
CA TRP A 92 -12.27 -16.17 -8.18
C TRP A 92 -11.06 -16.18 -7.23
N LYS A 93 -11.29 -16.07 -5.91
CA LYS A 93 -10.24 -16.15 -4.90
C LYS A 93 -9.58 -17.53 -4.90
N LYS A 94 -10.36 -18.61 -4.93
CA LYS A 94 -9.84 -19.99 -4.98
C LYS A 94 -9.01 -20.22 -6.23
N GLU A 95 -9.49 -19.81 -7.41
CA GLU A 95 -8.73 -19.91 -8.66
C GLU A 95 -7.40 -19.14 -8.60
N LYS A 96 -7.42 -17.94 -8.02
CA LYS A 96 -6.20 -17.13 -7.86
C LYS A 96 -5.20 -17.76 -6.91
N MET A 97 -5.67 -18.32 -5.80
CA MET A 97 -4.82 -19.04 -4.85
C MET A 97 -4.25 -20.32 -5.47
N GLY A 98 -5.05 -21.09 -6.22
CA GLY A 98 -4.57 -22.27 -6.92
C GLY A 98 -3.48 -21.94 -7.95
N LYS A 99 -3.70 -20.91 -8.78
CA LYS A 99 -2.68 -20.41 -9.73
C LYS A 99 -1.41 -19.96 -9.03
N MET A 100 -1.52 -19.29 -7.88
CA MET A 100 -0.37 -18.87 -7.07
C MET A 100 0.42 -20.07 -6.54
N GLN A 101 -0.26 -21.09 -6.00
CA GLN A 101 0.37 -22.30 -5.49
C GLN A 101 1.11 -23.06 -6.60
N GLU A 102 0.49 -23.16 -7.77
CA GLU A 102 1.11 -23.80 -8.93
C GLU A 102 2.37 -23.04 -9.39
N LEU A 103 2.29 -21.71 -9.51
CA LEU A 103 3.45 -20.88 -9.83
C LEU A 103 4.56 -21.03 -8.78
N LYS A 104 4.21 -21.14 -7.49
CA LYS A 104 5.18 -21.33 -6.42
C LYS A 104 5.88 -22.68 -6.54
N LYS A 105 5.13 -23.74 -6.82
CA LYS A 105 5.67 -25.08 -7.06
C LYS A 105 6.62 -25.08 -8.27
N GLN A 106 6.24 -24.43 -9.36
CA GLN A 106 7.10 -24.30 -10.55
C GLN A 106 8.40 -23.54 -10.25
N LEU A 107 8.35 -22.54 -9.36
CA LEU A 107 9.55 -21.81 -8.92
C LEU A 107 10.46 -22.70 -8.05
N GLU A 108 9.89 -23.46 -7.11
CA GLU A 108 10.63 -24.39 -6.24
C GLU A 108 11.26 -25.55 -7.03
N GLU A 109 10.56 -26.05 -8.05
CA GLU A 109 11.05 -27.06 -9.00
C GLU A 109 12.05 -26.49 -10.03
N GLY A 110 12.30 -25.17 -10.03
CA GLY A 110 13.21 -24.50 -10.96
C GLY A 110 12.69 -24.40 -12.41
N LYS A 111 11.41 -24.73 -12.66
CA LYS A 111 10.77 -24.64 -13.99
C LYS A 111 10.58 -23.21 -14.46
N ILE A 112 10.44 -22.26 -13.54
CA ILE A 112 10.38 -20.83 -13.82
C ILE A 112 11.39 -20.08 -12.96
N THR A 113 11.88 -18.95 -13.47
CA THR A 113 12.75 -18.07 -12.68
C THR A 113 11.95 -17.21 -11.72
N LYS A 114 12.63 -16.62 -10.72
CA LYS A 114 12.01 -15.68 -9.79
C LYS A 114 11.39 -14.48 -10.52
N GLU A 115 12.01 -14.00 -11.59
CA GLU A 115 11.51 -12.90 -12.42
C GLU A 115 10.22 -13.29 -13.15
N GLN A 116 10.17 -14.50 -13.70
CA GLN A 116 8.97 -15.03 -14.35
C GLN A 116 7.83 -15.22 -13.35
N PHE A 117 8.13 -15.79 -12.17
CA PHE A 117 7.18 -15.91 -11.08
C PHE A 117 6.59 -14.54 -10.69
N MET A 118 7.45 -13.54 -10.47
CA MET A 118 6.99 -12.19 -10.12
C MET A 118 6.14 -11.57 -11.24
N LYS A 119 6.48 -11.80 -12.51
CA LYS A 119 5.70 -11.34 -13.65
C LYS A 119 4.31 -11.97 -13.65
N GLU A 120 4.20 -13.29 -13.50
CA GLU A 120 2.92 -14.02 -13.53
C GLU A 120 2.03 -13.70 -12.32
N VAL A 121 2.61 -13.66 -11.13
CA VAL A 121 1.89 -13.37 -9.87
C VAL A 121 1.30 -11.96 -9.86
N HIS A 122 2.07 -10.97 -10.31
CA HIS A 122 1.57 -9.60 -10.42
C HIS A 122 0.71 -9.37 -11.68
N GLY A 123 0.44 -10.43 -12.46
CA GLY A 123 -0.42 -10.40 -13.63
C GLY A 123 0.15 -9.55 -14.77
N GLY A 124 1.46 -9.65 -14.98
CA GLY A 124 2.23 -8.85 -15.95
C GLY A 124 2.27 -7.36 -15.61
N LYS A 125 1.71 -6.93 -14.47
CA LYS A 125 1.82 -5.54 -14.03
C LYS A 125 3.25 -5.30 -13.60
N ASN A 126 4.01 -4.59 -14.43
CA ASN A 126 5.17 -3.89 -13.94
C ASN A 126 4.74 -3.10 -12.70
N MET A 127 5.54 -3.15 -11.63
CA MET A 127 5.37 -2.35 -10.39
C MET A 127 5.15 -0.84 -10.68
N ALA A 128 5.38 -0.42 -11.93
CA ALA A 128 4.98 0.83 -12.56
C ALA A 128 3.60 1.38 -12.16
N HIS A 129 2.58 0.57 -11.86
CA HIS A 129 1.26 1.14 -11.50
C HIS A 129 1.27 1.85 -10.13
N TRP A 130 1.98 1.27 -9.13
CA TRP A 130 2.19 1.92 -7.83
C TRP A 130 3.16 3.10 -7.93
N LYS A 131 4.14 2.98 -8.83
CA LYS A 131 4.99 4.11 -9.20
C LYS A 131 4.16 5.24 -9.81
N SER A 132 3.20 4.97 -10.68
CA SER A 132 2.48 6.00 -11.45
C SER A 132 1.79 7.10 -10.61
N PHE A 133 1.18 6.79 -9.46
CA PHE A 133 0.62 7.84 -8.59
C PHE A 133 1.72 8.62 -7.86
N ARG A 134 2.77 7.93 -7.42
CA ARG A 134 3.94 8.57 -6.81
C ARG A 134 4.67 9.45 -7.83
N ASP A 135 4.87 8.95 -9.04
CA ASP A 135 5.48 9.65 -10.17
C ASP A 135 4.65 10.87 -10.55
N LEU A 136 3.31 10.74 -10.55
CA LEU A 136 2.43 11.90 -10.75
C LEU A 136 2.63 12.94 -9.65
N LYS A 137 2.63 12.52 -8.38
CA LYS A 137 2.88 13.44 -7.27
C LYS A 137 4.24 14.12 -7.43
N THR A 138 5.29 13.37 -7.75
CA THR A 138 6.64 13.91 -7.98
C THR A 138 6.65 14.91 -9.13
N ALA A 139 6.00 14.61 -10.26
CA ALA A 139 5.90 15.53 -11.40
C ALA A 139 5.20 16.83 -11.00
N VAL A 140 4.11 16.75 -10.22
CA VAL A 140 3.42 17.92 -9.70
C VAL A 140 4.28 18.72 -8.70
N ASP A 141 4.94 18.05 -7.77
CA ASP A 141 5.83 18.68 -6.79
C ASP A 141 6.99 19.41 -7.50
N ASN A 142 7.49 18.83 -8.59
CA ASN A 142 8.56 19.38 -9.43
C ASN A 142 8.05 20.42 -10.46
N LYS A 143 6.73 20.69 -10.51
CA LYS A 143 6.10 21.56 -11.51
C LYS A 143 6.42 21.16 -12.97
N ASP A 144 6.53 19.86 -13.22
CA ASP A 144 6.70 19.30 -14.57
C ASP A 144 5.32 19.02 -15.19
N ASP A 145 4.73 20.08 -15.76
CA ASP A 145 3.39 20.05 -16.34
C ASP A 145 3.26 19.01 -17.46
N LYS A 146 4.31 18.86 -18.27
CA LYS A 146 4.32 17.91 -19.39
C LYS A 146 4.28 16.48 -18.86
N GLN A 147 5.14 16.14 -17.90
CA GLN A 147 5.18 14.82 -17.31
C GLN A 147 3.89 14.52 -16.53
N ALA A 148 3.36 15.49 -15.77
CA ALA A 148 2.10 15.33 -15.06
C ALA A 148 0.95 14.98 -16.03
N ARG A 149 0.83 15.73 -17.14
CA ARG A 149 -0.15 15.48 -18.20
C ARG A 149 0.01 14.09 -18.83
N GLU A 150 1.22 13.69 -19.18
CA GLU A 150 1.48 12.36 -19.77
C GLU A 150 1.10 11.23 -18.81
N ILE A 151 1.46 11.35 -17.53
CA ILE A 151 1.13 10.35 -16.50
C ILE A 151 -0.39 10.28 -16.29
N LEU A 152 -1.07 11.42 -16.22
CA LEU A 152 -2.54 11.47 -16.11
C LEU A 152 -3.21 10.77 -17.31
N ASN A 153 -2.79 11.06 -18.53
CA ASN A 153 -3.33 10.39 -19.71
C ASN A 153 -3.16 8.87 -19.67
N ARG A 154 -1.97 8.39 -19.28
CA ARG A 154 -1.70 6.96 -19.11
C ARG A 154 -2.56 6.34 -18.00
N LEU A 155 -2.71 7.02 -16.87
CA LEU A 155 -3.54 6.55 -15.76
C LEU A 155 -5.01 6.45 -16.17
N LEU A 156 -5.54 7.37 -16.95
CA LEU A 156 -6.92 7.31 -17.45
C LEU A 156 -7.15 6.05 -18.28
N VAL A 157 -6.22 5.70 -19.19
CA VAL A 157 -6.28 4.45 -19.97
C VAL A 157 -6.31 3.24 -19.04
N HIS A 158 -5.48 3.22 -17.99
CA HIS A 158 -5.47 2.14 -17.02
C HIS A 158 -6.79 2.03 -16.24
N TYR A 159 -7.40 3.16 -15.86
CA TYR A 159 -8.71 3.16 -15.20
C TYR A 159 -9.79 2.55 -16.10
N LYS A 160 -9.84 2.95 -17.37
CA LYS A 160 -10.78 2.39 -18.34
C LYS A 160 -10.55 0.88 -18.57
N ALA A 161 -9.31 0.45 -18.72
CA ALA A 161 -8.96 -0.96 -18.87
C ALA A 161 -9.34 -1.79 -17.62
N HIS A 162 -9.13 -1.25 -16.42
CA HIS A 162 -9.58 -1.87 -15.18
C HIS A 162 -11.10 -2.02 -15.15
N ASN A 163 -11.85 -0.96 -15.49
CA ASN A 163 -13.31 -1.01 -15.52
C ASN A 163 -13.83 -2.04 -16.52
N ALA A 164 -13.25 -2.10 -17.72
CA ALA A 164 -13.59 -3.11 -18.72
C ALA A 164 -13.36 -4.54 -18.21
N LYS A 165 -12.23 -4.78 -17.52
CA LYS A 165 -11.96 -6.08 -16.89
C LYS A 165 -12.97 -6.42 -15.79
N MET A 166 -13.28 -5.47 -14.92
CA MET A 166 -14.26 -5.67 -13.85
C MET A 166 -15.65 -5.99 -14.40
N LYS A 167 -16.06 -5.33 -15.48
CA LYS A 167 -17.32 -5.65 -16.16
C LYS A 167 -17.36 -7.10 -16.66
N LYS A 168 -16.29 -7.57 -17.30
CA LYS A 168 -16.19 -8.97 -17.74
C LYS A 168 -16.33 -9.93 -16.57
N MET A 169 -15.60 -9.68 -15.48
CA MET A 169 -15.67 -10.50 -14.26
C MET A 169 -17.05 -10.49 -13.57
N LEU A 170 -17.86 -9.46 -13.76
CA LEU A 170 -19.23 -9.39 -13.23
C LEU A 170 -20.24 -10.10 -14.15
N ALA A 171 -19.98 -10.09 -15.45
CA ALA A 171 -20.82 -10.71 -16.47
C ALA A 171 -20.66 -12.24 -16.54
N GLU A 172 -19.45 -12.73 -16.32
CA GLU A 172 -19.13 -14.16 -16.08
C GLU A 172 -19.66 -14.60 -14.71
#